data_AF-A0A819U6C5-F1
#
_entry.id   AF-A0A819U6C5-F1
#
_cell.length_a   1.000
_cell.length_b   1.000
_cell.length_c   1.000
_cell.angle_alpha   90.00
_cell.angle_beta   90.00
_cell.angle_gamma   90.00
#
_symmetry.space_group_name_H-M   'P 1'
#
loop_
_entity.id
_entity.type
_entity.pdbx_description
1 polymer ?
#
loop_
_entity_poly.entity_id
_entity_poly.type
_entity_poly.pdbx_seq_one_letter_code
_entity_poly.pdbx_strand_id
1 'polypeptide(L)'
;YLRCDVETDLEQLCFVLLGVWHMAIPGLIMRMIGDIDTTPNIKIEKELLQSISDAAVASDAWIITNGYKEESISELVGEVMYNCQMNNSHINFSAIAVGKWGNIHNRHKLEERNHNTPLTIQRGHGRYKLELNHTEYIFFDDGTCDSLDTGEFASNFVRQISSGARGDLTPGFILLLIHTIYCSFK
;
A
#
# COMPACT_ATOMS: atom_id res chain seq x y z
N TYR A 1 7.40 4.35 -8.45
CA TYR A 1 7.85 3.27 -7.55
C TYR A 1 9.27 3.58 -7.10
N LEU A 2 9.69 3.05 -5.95
CA LEU A 2 11.04 3.11 -5.42
C LEU A 2 11.49 1.68 -5.09
N ARG A 3 12.73 1.32 -5.45
CA ARG A 3 13.40 0.13 -4.91
C ARG A 3 14.44 0.61 -3.90
N CYS A 4 14.47 0.01 -2.72
CA CYS A 4 15.38 0.34 -1.64
C CYS A 4 15.92 -0.95 -1.01
N ASP A 5 17.08 -0.87 -0.36
CA ASP A 5 17.62 -1.96 0.44
C ASP A 5 16.79 -2.11 1.73
N VAL A 6 16.64 -3.32 2.26
CA VAL A 6 15.92 -3.57 3.53
C VAL A 6 16.51 -2.80 4.72
N GLU A 7 17.82 -2.51 4.68
CA GLU A 7 18.55 -1.73 5.69
C GLU A 7 18.53 -0.22 5.42
N THR A 8 17.78 0.24 4.41
CA THR A 8 17.66 1.67 4.11
C THR A 8 17.10 2.42 5.31
N ASP A 9 17.75 3.53 5.66
CA ASP A 9 17.27 4.44 6.71
C ASP A 9 15.86 4.95 6.39
N LEU A 10 14.91 4.63 7.26
CA LEU A 10 13.51 4.98 7.09
C LEU A 10 13.27 6.50 7.16
N GLU A 11 14.17 7.27 7.78
CA GLU A 11 14.10 8.74 7.72
C GLU A 11 14.35 9.25 6.30
N GLN A 12 15.33 8.68 5.59
CA GLN A 12 15.58 9.00 4.19
C GLN A 12 14.41 8.57 3.31
N LEU A 13 13.79 7.43 3.60
CA LEU A 13 12.58 6.99 2.90
C LEU A 13 11.44 8.00 3.08
N CYS A 14 11.19 8.47 4.31
CA CYS A 14 10.22 9.54 4.56
C CYS A 14 10.56 10.83 3.81
N PHE A 15 11.84 11.21 3.76
CA PHE A 15 12.28 12.37 2.97
C PHE A 15 11.97 12.21 1.48
N VAL A 16 12.14 11.02 0.91
CA VAL A 16 11.74 10.77 -0.48
C VAL A 16 10.24 10.97 -0.68
N LEU A 17 9.40 10.40 0.20
CA LEU A 17 7.94 10.49 0.05
C LEU A 17 7.43 11.93 0.16
N LEU A 18 7.87 12.67 1.17
CA LEU A 18 7.38 14.02 1.44
C LEU A 18 8.13 15.08 0.64
N GLY A 19 9.45 14.94 0.50
CA GLY A 19 10.33 15.94 -0.11
C GLY A 19 10.49 15.80 -1.62
N VAL A 20 10.57 14.57 -2.13
CA VAL A 20 10.83 14.30 -3.56
C VAL A 20 9.53 13.97 -4.30
N TRP A 21 8.67 13.15 -3.72
CA TRP A 21 7.38 12.77 -4.31
C TRP A 21 6.26 13.76 -3.99
N HIS A 22 6.52 14.72 -3.09
CA HIS A 22 5.58 15.76 -2.68
C HIS A 22 4.23 15.20 -2.19
N MET A 23 4.26 14.04 -1.53
CA MET A 23 3.06 13.46 -0.93
C MET A 23 2.55 14.37 0.20
N ALA A 24 1.23 14.50 0.29
CA ALA A 24 0.60 15.18 1.41
C ALA A 24 0.88 14.41 2.71
N ILE A 25 1.11 15.14 3.81
CA ILE A 25 1.20 14.53 5.13
C ILE A 25 -0.17 13.93 5.47
N PRO A 26 -0.26 12.63 5.79
CA PRO A 26 -1.55 12.00 6.03
C PRO A 26 -2.20 12.55 7.30
N GLY A 27 -3.52 12.66 7.35
CA GLY A 27 -4.23 12.83 8.63
C GLY A 27 -4.40 11.52 9.39
N LEU A 28 -4.31 10.38 8.68
CA LEU A 28 -4.49 9.04 9.22
C LEU A 28 -3.58 8.03 8.49
N ILE A 29 -2.99 7.08 9.22
CA ILE A 29 -2.25 5.95 8.63
C ILE A 29 -3.03 4.67 8.89
N MET A 30 -3.47 4.02 7.82
CA MET A 30 -4.17 2.73 7.85
C MET A 30 -3.27 1.64 7.29
N ARG A 31 -2.71 0.80 8.16
CA ARG A 31 -2.00 -0.40 7.70
C ARG A 31 -2.99 -1.55 7.61
N MET A 32 -3.18 -2.06 6.40
CA MET A 32 -4.13 -3.12 6.11
C MET A 32 -3.39 -4.40 5.71
N ILE A 33 -3.68 -5.48 6.42
CA ILE A 33 -3.03 -6.78 6.24
C ILE A 33 -4.12 -7.84 6.28
N GLY A 34 -4.07 -8.77 5.34
CA GLY A 34 -4.95 -9.91 5.32
C GLY A 34 -5.08 -10.47 3.91
N ASP A 35 -5.47 -11.74 3.89
CA ASP A 35 -5.97 -12.40 2.70
C ASP A 35 -7.50 -12.35 2.74
N ILE A 36 -8.11 -12.26 1.57
CA ILE A 36 -9.56 -12.26 1.42
C ILE A 36 -9.97 -13.69 1.10
N ASP A 37 -10.92 -14.23 1.87
CA ASP A 37 -11.47 -15.54 1.59
C ASP A 37 -12.19 -15.54 0.23
N THR A 38 -12.07 -16.62 -0.53
CA THR A 38 -12.60 -16.80 -1.89
C THR A 38 -14.12 -16.69 -2.01
N THR A 39 -14.85 -16.67 -0.89
CA THR A 39 -16.30 -16.51 -0.85
C THR A 39 -16.74 -15.37 0.08
N PRO A 40 -16.41 -14.10 -0.24
CA PRO A 40 -16.88 -12.99 0.57
C PRO A 40 -18.40 -12.85 0.41
N ASN A 41 -19.09 -12.54 1.51
CA ASN A 41 -20.46 -12.06 1.42
C ASN A 41 -20.42 -10.68 0.74
N ILE A 42 -20.93 -10.59 -0.49
CA ILE A 42 -20.94 -9.38 -1.32
C ILE A 42 -21.43 -8.14 -0.56
N LYS A 43 -22.37 -8.30 0.37
CA LYS A 43 -22.85 -7.17 1.18
C LYS A 43 -21.79 -6.65 2.14
N ILE A 44 -21.11 -7.56 2.85
CA ILE A 44 -20.04 -7.21 3.80
C ILE A 44 -18.87 -6.57 3.07
N GLU A 45 -18.51 -7.11 1.91
CA GLU A 45 -17.43 -6.57 1.07
C GLU A 45 -17.74 -5.13 0.62
N LYS A 46 -18.97 -4.87 0.15
CA LYS A 46 -19.40 -3.51 -0.24
C LYS A 46 -19.41 -2.54 0.94
N GLU A 47 -19.92 -2.95 2.09
CA GLU A 47 -19.93 -2.12 3.30
C GLU A 47 -18.49 -1.82 3.77
N LEU A 48 -17.59 -2.81 3.67
CA LEU A 48 -16.18 -2.64 3.99
C LEU A 48 -15.52 -1.64 3.03
N LEU A 49 -15.65 -1.83 1.71
CA LEU A 49 -15.12 -0.93 0.69
C LEU A 49 -15.59 0.50 0.90
N GLN A 50 -16.88 0.70 1.17
CA GLN A 50 -17.44 2.03 1.43
C GLN A 50 -16.85 2.64 2.71
N SER A 51 -16.76 1.87 3.80
CA SER A 51 -16.21 2.38 5.06
C SER A 51 -14.73 2.78 4.96
N ILE A 52 -13.94 2.01 4.20
CA ILE A 52 -12.52 2.33 3.93
C ILE A 52 -12.44 3.61 3.10
N SER A 53 -13.24 3.70 2.02
CA SER A 53 -13.33 4.89 1.18
C SER A 53 -13.66 6.14 2.00
N ASP A 54 -14.70 6.08 2.82
CA ASP A 54 -15.17 7.22 3.61
C ASP A 54 -14.11 7.67 4.63
N ALA A 55 -13.50 6.73 5.34
CA ALA A 55 -12.44 7.02 6.31
C ALA A 55 -11.20 7.63 5.65
N ALA A 56 -10.82 7.10 4.47
CA ALA A 56 -9.66 7.58 3.73
C ALA A 56 -9.85 9.00 3.21
N VAL A 57 -11.02 9.29 2.63
CA VAL A 57 -11.37 10.62 2.11
C VAL A 57 -11.52 11.63 3.26
N ALA A 58 -12.16 11.26 4.36
CA ALA A 58 -12.40 12.18 5.47
C ALA A 58 -11.11 12.60 6.21
N SER A 59 -10.04 11.81 6.10
CA SER A 59 -8.82 11.98 6.89
C SER A 59 -7.56 12.19 6.05
N ASP A 60 -7.69 12.36 4.73
CA ASP A 60 -6.55 12.41 3.79
C ASP A 60 -5.54 11.28 4.08
N ALA A 61 -6.04 10.05 4.17
CA ALA A 61 -5.28 8.95 4.76
C ALA A 61 -4.16 8.42 3.86
N TRP A 62 -3.14 7.80 4.47
CA TRP A 62 -2.27 6.84 3.78
C TRP A 62 -2.75 5.43 4.10
N ILE A 63 -3.13 4.69 3.06
CA ILE A 63 -3.50 3.27 3.13
C ILE A 63 -2.28 2.46 2.71
N ILE A 64 -1.76 1.61 3.61
CA ILE A 64 -0.54 0.84 3.39
C ILE A 64 -0.89 -0.65 3.33
N THR A 65 -0.52 -1.29 2.22
CA THR A 65 -0.72 -2.73 1.96
C THR A 65 0.58 -3.40 1.48
N ASN A 66 0.55 -4.69 1.17
CA ASN A 66 1.69 -5.39 0.54
C ASN A 66 1.77 -5.18 -0.99
N GLY A 67 0.71 -4.64 -1.61
CA GLY A 67 0.63 -4.34 -3.05
C GLY A 67 0.52 -5.55 -3.97
N TYR A 68 0.43 -6.77 -3.46
CA TYR A 68 0.18 -7.96 -4.28
C TYR A 68 -1.31 -8.13 -4.51
N LYS A 69 -1.75 -8.67 -5.65
CA LYS A 69 -3.16 -8.71 -6.02
C LYS A 69 -3.92 -9.91 -5.45
N GLU A 70 -3.37 -11.10 -5.59
CA GLU A 70 -4.11 -12.36 -5.44
C GLU A 70 -4.69 -12.54 -4.04
N GLU A 71 -6.02 -12.70 -3.97
CA GLU A 71 -6.79 -13.02 -2.75
C GLU A 71 -6.37 -12.18 -1.54
N SER A 72 -6.15 -10.89 -1.76
CA SER A 72 -5.50 -10.03 -0.76
C SER A 72 -6.24 -8.73 -0.56
N ILE A 73 -6.13 -8.17 0.64
CA ILE A 73 -6.68 -6.86 1.00
C ILE A 73 -6.21 -5.74 0.06
N SER A 74 -5.04 -5.88 -0.56
CA SER A 74 -4.55 -4.95 -1.57
C SER A 74 -5.49 -4.85 -2.78
N GLU A 75 -6.14 -5.93 -3.22
CA GLU A 75 -7.12 -5.89 -4.32
C GLU A 75 -8.35 -5.03 -3.96
N LEU A 76 -8.86 -5.15 -2.74
CA LEU A 76 -9.95 -4.30 -2.25
C LEU A 76 -9.53 -2.83 -2.18
N VAL A 77 -8.33 -2.54 -1.68
CA VAL A 77 -7.79 -1.17 -1.65
C VAL A 77 -7.66 -0.62 -3.07
N GLY A 78 -7.21 -1.44 -4.02
CA GLY A 78 -7.16 -1.08 -5.43
C GLY A 78 -8.54 -0.78 -6.03
N GLU A 79 -9.58 -1.51 -5.60
CA GLU A 79 -10.96 -1.22 -6.00
C GLU A 79 -11.47 0.10 -5.40
N VAL A 80 -11.19 0.37 -4.12
CA VAL A 80 -11.49 1.68 -3.48
C VAL A 80 -10.85 2.81 -4.28
N MET A 81 -9.55 2.71 -4.57
CA MET A 81 -8.82 3.72 -5.33
C MET A 81 -9.46 3.97 -6.70
N TYR A 82 -9.75 2.92 -7.45
CA TYR A 82 -10.38 3.02 -8.77
C TYR A 82 -11.75 3.70 -8.69
N ASN A 83 -12.60 3.28 -7.75
CA ASN A 83 -13.94 3.84 -7.59
C ASN A 83 -13.90 5.31 -7.18
N CYS A 84 -13.00 5.70 -6.27
CA CYS A 84 -12.83 7.09 -5.87
C CYS A 84 -12.33 7.96 -7.02
N GLN A 85 -11.33 7.51 -7.79
CA GLN A 85 -10.80 8.25 -8.95
C GLN A 85 -11.83 8.39 -10.08
N MET A 86 -12.68 7.38 -10.30
CA MET A 86 -13.77 7.47 -11.28
C MET A 86 -14.86 8.47 -10.86
N ASN A 87 -15.15 8.57 -9.57
CA ASN A 87 -16.22 9.42 -9.03
C ASN A 87 -15.76 10.84 -8.68
N ASN A 88 -14.46 11.06 -8.45
CA ASN A 88 -13.90 12.34 -8.04
C ASN A 88 -12.51 12.54 -8.68
N SER A 89 -12.35 13.64 -9.41
CA SER A 89 -11.07 14.00 -10.06
C SER A 89 -9.98 14.44 -9.07
N HIS A 90 -10.34 14.72 -7.83
CA HIS A 90 -9.43 15.17 -6.78
C HIS A 90 -9.57 14.28 -5.54
N ILE A 91 -8.72 13.27 -5.45
CA ILE A 91 -8.50 12.48 -4.22
C ILE A 91 -7.20 12.93 -3.57
N ASN A 92 -7.21 13.11 -2.25
CA ASN A 92 -6.07 13.58 -1.47
C ASN A 92 -5.44 12.49 -0.58
N PHE A 93 -5.98 11.28 -0.62
CA PHE A 93 -5.48 10.11 0.10
C PHE A 93 -4.61 9.25 -0.83
N SER A 94 -3.68 8.49 -0.24
CA SER A 94 -2.71 7.68 -0.98
C SER A 94 -2.87 6.20 -0.65
N ALA A 95 -2.74 5.33 -1.66
CA ALA A 95 -2.59 3.90 -1.49
C ALA A 95 -1.13 3.51 -1.78
N ILE A 96 -0.41 3.15 -0.74
CA ILE A 96 1.03 2.85 -0.76
C ILE A 96 1.22 1.33 -0.65
N ALA A 97 1.75 0.73 -1.71
CA ALA A 97 2.18 -0.66 -1.71
C ALA A 97 3.60 -0.75 -1.11
N VAL A 98 3.75 -1.47 0.00
CA VAL A 98 5.04 -1.81 0.61
C VAL A 98 5.30 -3.30 0.43
N GLY A 99 5.99 -3.65 -0.65
CA GLY A 99 6.23 -5.03 -1.06
C GLY A 99 7.70 -5.37 -1.05
N LYS A 100 7.99 -6.68 -1.08
CA LYS A 100 9.34 -7.19 -1.33
C LYS A 100 9.64 -7.24 -2.83
N TRP A 101 10.79 -6.72 -3.23
CA TRP A 101 11.27 -6.74 -4.61
C TRP A 101 11.36 -8.15 -5.20
N GLY A 102 11.90 -9.08 -4.40
CA GLY A 102 12.11 -10.47 -4.79
C GLY A 102 10.84 -11.22 -5.21
N ASN A 103 9.67 -10.80 -4.74
CA ASN A 103 8.40 -11.49 -5.02
C ASN A 103 7.68 -10.95 -6.25
N ILE A 104 8.07 -9.78 -6.79
CA ILE A 104 7.31 -9.15 -7.86
C ILE A 104 7.33 -10.01 -9.12
N HIS A 105 6.13 -10.42 -9.56
CA HIS A 105 6.00 -11.11 -10.83
C HIS A 105 6.46 -10.20 -11.99
N ASN A 106 7.27 -10.74 -12.90
CA ASN A 106 7.89 -10.00 -14.00
C ASN A 106 8.79 -8.82 -13.58
N ARG A 107 9.46 -8.89 -12.41
CA ARG A 107 10.37 -7.82 -11.95
C ARG A 107 11.46 -7.41 -12.96
N HIS A 108 11.92 -8.33 -13.81
CA HIS A 108 12.89 -8.02 -14.88
C HIS A 108 12.43 -6.86 -15.78
N LYS A 109 11.11 -6.72 -16.01
CA LYS A 109 10.55 -5.61 -16.79
C LYS A 109 10.70 -4.25 -16.11
N LEU A 110 10.84 -4.24 -14.79
CA LEU A 110 11.11 -3.05 -13.99
C LEU A 110 12.61 -2.71 -13.98
N GLU A 111 13.50 -3.71 -14.15
CA GLU A 111 14.97 -3.56 -14.18
C GLU A 111 15.49 -3.09 -15.54
N GLU A 112 14.86 -3.55 -16.63
CA GLU A 112 15.35 -3.36 -18.00
C GLU A 112 15.09 -1.97 -18.59
N ARG A 113 14.50 -1.01 -17.85
CA ARG A 113 14.06 0.27 -18.43
C ARG A 113 14.68 1.51 -17.83
N ASN A 114 14.86 2.51 -18.71
CA ASN A 114 15.09 3.90 -18.33
C ASN A 114 14.00 4.37 -17.35
N HIS A 115 14.46 4.97 -16.24
CA HIS A 115 13.67 5.40 -15.09
C HIS A 115 12.52 6.40 -15.40
N ASN A 116 12.43 6.92 -16.63
CA ASN A 116 11.47 7.98 -17.02
C ASN A 116 10.40 7.50 -18.03
N THR A 117 10.24 6.20 -18.23
CA THR A 117 9.30 5.66 -19.24
C THR A 117 8.10 4.99 -18.58
N PRO A 118 6.85 5.27 -19.00
CA PRO A 118 5.69 4.55 -18.51
C PRO A 118 5.86 3.03 -18.65
N LEU A 119 5.56 2.31 -17.57
CA LEU A 119 5.64 0.86 -17.51
C LEU A 119 4.30 0.26 -17.91
N THR A 120 4.32 -0.67 -18.87
CA THR A 120 3.14 -1.49 -19.20
C THR A 120 3.37 -2.88 -18.61
N ILE A 121 2.80 -3.11 -17.42
CA ILE A 121 2.79 -4.44 -16.81
C ILE A 121 1.57 -5.18 -17.37
N GLN A 122 1.81 -6.24 -18.13
CA GLN A 122 0.72 -7.08 -18.62
C GLN A 122 0.10 -7.84 -17.44
N ARG A 123 -1.24 -7.92 -17.44
CA ARG A 123 -1.99 -8.82 -16.55
C ARG A 123 -1.66 -10.26 -16.94
N GLY A 124 -0.67 -10.86 -16.30
CA GLY A 124 -0.21 -12.23 -16.56
C GLY A 124 -0.85 -13.27 -15.65
N HIS A 125 -0.46 -14.53 -15.82
CA HIS A 125 -0.72 -15.64 -14.90
C HIS A 125 0.55 -15.93 -14.08
N GLY A 126 0.44 -16.11 -12.76
CA GLY A 126 1.58 -16.36 -11.86
C GLY A 126 1.42 -15.67 -10.52
N ARG A 127 2.05 -16.20 -9.46
CA ARG A 127 1.90 -15.69 -8.09
C ARG A 127 2.48 -14.27 -7.92
N TYR A 128 2.00 -13.52 -6.94
CA TYR A 128 2.55 -12.21 -6.53
C TYR A 128 2.49 -11.12 -7.62
N LYS A 129 1.37 -11.06 -8.33
CA LYS A 129 1.09 -9.95 -9.26
C LYS A 129 0.94 -8.66 -8.48
N LEU A 130 1.42 -7.55 -9.02
CA LEU A 130 1.14 -6.25 -8.45
C LEU A 130 -0.33 -5.86 -8.67
N GLU A 131 -0.95 -5.34 -7.63
CA GLU A 131 -2.17 -4.56 -7.75
C GLU A 131 -1.81 -3.20 -8.37
N LEU A 132 -2.54 -2.75 -9.39
CA LEU A 132 -2.14 -1.66 -10.29
C LEU A 132 -2.83 -0.32 -9.99
N ASN A 133 -3.78 -0.29 -9.06
CA ASN A 133 -4.53 0.90 -8.69
C ASN A 133 -3.96 1.60 -7.45
N HIS A 134 -2.87 1.09 -6.88
CA HIS A 134 -2.09 1.83 -5.87
C HIS A 134 -1.41 3.05 -6.50
N THR A 135 -1.30 4.13 -5.73
CA THR A 135 -0.69 5.40 -6.19
C THR A 135 0.82 5.35 -6.07
N GLU A 136 1.33 4.77 -4.98
CA GLU A 136 2.75 4.67 -4.70
C GLU A 136 3.17 3.22 -4.46
N TYR A 137 4.42 2.91 -4.82
CA TYR A 137 5.01 1.59 -4.64
C TYR A 137 6.40 1.73 -4.07
N ILE A 138 6.63 1.11 -2.92
CA ILE A 138 7.92 1.01 -2.24
C ILE A 138 8.27 -0.48 -2.21
N PHE A 139 9.39 -0.83 -2.82
CA PHE A 139 9.90 -2.17 -2.85
C PHE A 139 11.19 -2.26 -2.05
N PHE A 140 11.18 -3.00 -0.96
CA PHE A 140 12.40 -3.29 -0.21
C PHE A 140 13.04 -4.57 -0.75
N ASP A 141 14.36 -4.64 -0.69
CA ASP A 141 15.15 -5.74 -1.21
C ASP A 141 16.15 -6.22 -0.16
N ASP A 142 16.08 -7.51 0.18
CA ASP A 142 16.98 -8.20 1.09
C ASP A 142 17.82 -9.28 0.37
N GLY A 143 17.79 -9.28 -0.96
CA GLY A 143 18.48 -10.25 -1.81
C GLY A 143 17.80 -11.63 -1.91
N THR A 144 16.66 -11.84 -1.25
CA THR A 144 15.96 -13.13 -1.28
C THR A 144 14.66 -13.07 -2.11
N CYS A 145 14.20 -14.23 -2.57
CA CYS A 145 12.97 -14.39 -3.35
C CYS A 145 11.98 -15.32 -2.62
N ASP A 146 10.70 -15.19 -2.92
CA ASP A 146 9.62 -16.10 -2.49
C ASP A 146 9.32 -16.12 -0.98
N SER A 147 9.74 -15.11 -0.21
CA SER A 147 9.29 -14.94 1.18
C SER A 147 8.29 -13.79 1.31
N LEU A 148 7.12 -14.09 1.86
CA LEU A 148 6.03 -13.11 2.05
C LEU A 148 6.21 -12.21 3.27
N ASP A 149 7.29 -12.40 4.03
CA ASP A 149 7.53 -11.62 5.24
C ASP A 149 7.93 -10.19 4.89
N THR A 150 6.91 -9.37 4.71
CA THR A 150 6.97 -7.91 4.60
C THR A 150 6.66 -7.25 5.95
N GLY A 151 6.42 -8.06 6.98
CA GLY A 151 5.77 -7.64 8.21
C GLY A 151 6.60 -6.63 8.98
N GLU A 152 7.89 -6.92 9.14
CA GLU A 152 8.81 -6.11 9.94
C GLU A 152 9.11 -4.77 9.27
N PHE A 153 9.55 -4.77 8.01
CA PHE A 153 9.86 -3.55 7.26
C PHE A 153 8.67 -2.59 7.22
N ALA A 154 7.49 -3.09 6.83
CA ALA A 154 6.28 -2.27 6.78
C ALA A 154 5.86 -1.73 8.16
N SER A 155 6.04 -2.51 9.24
CA SER A 155 5.74 -2.06 10.60
C SER A 155 6.70 -0.96 11.07
N ASN A 156 7.99 -1.11 10.77
CA ASN A 156 9.01 -0.12 11.11
C ASN A 156 8.79 1.16 10.32
N PHE A 157 8.48 1.05 9.02
CA PHE A 157 8.12 2.18 8.17
C PHE A 157 6.90 2.94 8.71
N VAL A 158 5.82 2.25 9.04
CA VAL A 158 4.62 2.88 9.65
C VAL A 158 4.96 3.55 10.98
N ARG A 159 5.81 2.93 11.81
CA ARG A 159 6.27 3.53 13.06
C ARG A 159 7.07 4.80 12.82
N GLN A 160 7.95 4.81 11.81
CA GLN A 160 8.77 5.98 11.46
C GLN A 160 7.92 7.15 10.98
N ILE A 161 6.92 6.91 10.12
CA ILE A 161 6.02 8.00 9.68
C ILE A 161 5.23 8.54 10.89
N SER A 162 4.74 7.64 11.74
CA SER A 162 3.98 8.00 12.94
C SER A 162 4.81 8.79 13.97
N SER A 163 6.12 8.53 14.08
CA SER A 163 7.02 9.25 14.99
C SER A 163 7.50 10.57 14.39
N GLY A 164 7.86 10.60 13.11
CA GLY A 164 8.31 11.81 12.39
C GLY A 164 7.23 12.89 12.34
N ALA A 165 5.95 12.49 12.22
CA ALA A 165 4.83 13.42 12.22
C ALA A 165 4.55 14.08 13.58
N ARG A 166 5.14 13.59 14.69
CA ARG A 166 5.03 14.23 16.02
C ARG A 166 5.95 15.44 16.20
N GLY A 167 6.92 15.64 15.31
CA GLY A 167 7.92 16.70 15.43
C GLY A 167 7.39 18.12 15.23
N ASP A 168 6.42 18.32 14.32
CA ASP A 168 6.07 19.67 13.86
C ASP A 168 4.58 20.05 13.88
N LEU A 169 3.59 19.16 14.07
CA LEU A 169 2.17 19.55 14.10
C LEU A 169 1.31 18.68 15.05
N THR A 170 0.18 19.25 15.47
CA THR A 170 -0.75 18.88 16.54
C THR A 170 -1.12 17.39 16.72
N PRO A 171 -1.52 16.97 17.95
CA PRO A 171 -1.72 15.58 18.31
C PRO A 171 -3.04 15.03 17.73
N GLY A 172 -2.98 14.32 16.61
CA GLY A 172 -4.16 13.72 15.98
C GLY A 172 -3.95 12.39 15.26
N PHE A 173 -2.73 11.83 15.23
CA PHE A 173 -2.47 10.59 14.49
C PHE A 173 -3.01 9.37 15.24
N ILE A 174 -4.12 8.83 14.75
CA ILE A 174 -4.64 7.52 15.16
C ILE A 174 -3.97 6.48 14.28
N LEU A 175 -3.14 5.61 14.87
CA LEU A 175 -2.66 4.42 14.16
C LEU A 175 -3.77 3.38 14.20
N LEU A 176 -4.43 3.12 13.06
CA LEU A 176 -5.41 2.06 12.93
C LEU A 176 -4.77 0.88 12.20
N LEU A 177 -4.43 -0.17 12.95
CA LEU A 177 -4.02 -1.45 12.38
C LEU A 177 -5.28 -2.29 12.19
N ILE A 178 -5.84 -2.27 10.98
CA ILE A 178 -6.95 -3.14 10.63
C ILE A 178 -6.34 -4.49 10.25
N HIS A 179 -6.28 -5.40 11.22
CA HIS A 179 -6.11 -6.81 10.93
C HIS A 179 -7.46 -7.31 10.43
N THR A 180 -7.63 -7.43 9.11
CA THR A 180 -8.86 -7.99 8.57
C THR A 180 -8.82 -9.49 8.82
N ILE A 181 -9.32 -9.90 9.99
CA ILE A 181 -9.61 -11.29 10.30
C ILE A 181 -10.89 -11.64 9.54
N TYR A 182 -10.78 -11.99 8.27
CA TYR A 182 -11.76 -12.87 7.63
C TYR A 182 -11.49 -14.30 8.14
N CYS A 183 -11.75 -14.53 9.43
CA CYS A 183 -11.84 -15.88 9.97
C CYS A 183 -13.20 -16.08 10.62
N SER A 184 -13.99 -16.95 9.99
CA SER A 184 -15.15 -17.65 10.52
C SER A 184 -16.34 -16.79 11.00
N PHE A 185 -17.18 -16.40 10.04
CA PHE A 185 -18.61 -16.59 10.24
C PHE A 185 -19.01 -17.91 9.57
N LYS A 186 -18.94 -18.99 10.34
CA LYS A 186 -19.72 -20.22 10.11
C LYS A 186 -21.00 -20.13 10.95
#